data_AF-A0A0X8CMG8-F1
#
_entry.id   AF-A0A0X8CMG8-F1
#
_cell.length_a   1.000
_cell.length_b   1.000
_cell.length_c   1.000
_cell.angle_alpha   90.00
_cell.angle_beta   90.00
_cell.angle_gamma   90.00
#
_symmetry.space_group_name_H-M   'P 1'
#
loop_
_entity.id
_entity.type
_entity.pdbx_description
1 polymer ?
#
loop_
_entity_poly.entity_id
_entity_poly.type
_entity_poly.pdbx_seq_one_letter_code
_entity_poly.pdbx_strand_id
1 'polypeptide(L)'
;MGLPAARNSGLFAARYAYATFIDADDCLNESAAALKKGTYLDRAVNALQSDPKLAFAHCATLMIGDCGGFTSSAYPLTEELVAAKHHVPASIVYRTEDAIELGGYNPSIVKWTDWSFGASLLSHRISKGLENKIAYFSTPYYLYRAYGDPQRVSQRRVSEPEMIRATVENFRPLFDKYYPNLDDNEKVRRVFAAKPTLLECVAHMAKSDLARARQFIRERELDRQTGDRSIALAP
;
A
#
# COMPACT_ATOMS: atom_id res chain seq x y z
N MET A 1 0.87 22.22 6.57
CA MET A 1 0.06 21.00 6.74
C MET A 1 0.91 19.80 6.33
N GLY A 2 0.86 18.69 7.05
CA GLY A 2 1.57 17.45 6.69
C GLY A 2 0.71 16.53 5.81
N LEU A 3 1.32 15.49 5.21
CA LEU A 3 0.64 14.53 4.33
C LEU A 3 -0.63 13.91 4.96
N PRO A 4 -0.62 13.42 6.22
CA PRO A 4 -1.84 12.90 6.85
C PRO A 4 -2.96 13.94 6.96
N ALA A 5 -2.62 15.20 7.27
CA ALA A 5 -3.61 16.25 7.41
C ALA A 5 -4.31 16.58 6.08
N ALA A 6 -3.56 16.59 4.97
CA ALA A 6 -4.12 16.80 3.64
C ALA A 6 -5.06 15.65 3.24
N ARG A 7 -4.61 14.40 3.43
CA ARG A 7 -5.43 13.21 3.14
C ARG A 7 -6.70 13.15 3.99
N ASN A 8 -6.61 13.47 5.29
CA ASN A 8 -7.77 13.56 6.17
C ASN A 8 -8.75 14.64 5.75
N SER A 9 -8.24 15.81 5.33
CA SER A 9 -9.10 16.89 4.84
C SER A 9 -9.93 16.44 3.63
N GLY A 10 -9.32 15.72 2.69
CA GLY A 10 -10.02 15.12 1.56
C GLY A 10 -11.02 14.03 1.98
N LEU A 11 -10.61 13.10 2.85
CA LEU A 11 -11.45 12.02 3.34
C LEU A 11 -12.71 12.54 4.05
N PHE A 12 -12.57 13.49 4.98
CA PHE A 12 -13.70 14.03 5.73
C PHE A 12 -14.59 14.96 4.88
N ALA A 13 -14.09 15.45 3.74
CA ALA A 13 -14.90 16.17 2.76
C ALA A 13 -15.60 15.25 1.75
N ALA A 14 -15.20 13.97 1.67
CA ALA A 14 -15.75 13.02 0.71
C ALA A 14 -17.23 12.72 1.00
N ARG A 15 -18.03 12.65 -0.07
CA ARG A 15 -19.50 12.41 0.00
C ARG A 15 -19.93 11.06 -0.58
N TYR A 16 -18.99 10.31 -1.14
CA TYR A 16 -19.27 9.05 -1.82
C TYR A 16 -18.98 7.85 -0.91
N ALA A 17 -19.70 6.75 -1.13
CA ALA A 17 -19.57 5.52 -0.32
C ALA A 17 -18.16 4.88 -0.38
N TYR A 18 -17.41 5.19 -1.44
CA TYR A 18 -16.07 4.70 -1.66
C TYR A 18 -15.12 5.86 -1.91
N ALA A 19 -13.88 5.72 -1.44
CA ALA A 19 -12.84 6.72 -1.60
C ALA A 19 -11.53 6.05 -2.02
N THR A 20 -10.69 6.85 -2.67
CA THR A 20 -9.28 6.58 -2.91
C THR A 20 -8.53 7.89 -2.85
N PHE A 21 -7.20 7.81 -2.81
CA PHE A 21 -6.33 8.96 -2.85
C PHE A 21 -5.35 8.80 -4.02
N ILE A 22 -5.04 9.92 -4.67
CA ILE A 22 -4.07 9.99 -5.76
C ILE A 22 -3.10 11.11 -5.37
N ASP A 23 -1.80 10.80 -5.31
CA ASP A 23 -0.78 11.81 -5.08
C ASP A 23 -0.76 12.80 -6.27
N ALA A 24 -0.41 14.06 -6.01
CA ALA A 24 -0.61 15.15 -6.99
C ALA A 24 0.25 15.02 -8.26
N ASP A 25 1.29 14.19 -8.20
CA ASP A 25 2.24 13.86 -9.27
C ASP A 25 1.96 12.52 -9.94
N ASP A 26 1.02 11.73 -9.41
CA ASP A 26 0.63 10.43 -9.92
C ASP A 26 -0.61 10.51 -10.82
N CYS A 27 -0.83 9.47 -11.64
CA CYS A 27 -1.96 9.41 -12.57
C CYS A 27 -2.63 8.03 -12.57
N LEU A 28 -3.89 7.98 -13.01
CA LEU A 28 -4.52 6.72 -13.40
C LEU A 28 -4.11 6.33 -14.83
N ASN A 29 -4.01 5.04 -15.09
CA ASN A 29 -3.66 4.52 -16.41
C ASN A 29 -4.87 4.52 -17.36
N GLU A 30 -4.81 5.39 -18.37
CA GLU A 30 -5.87 5.57 -19.37
C GLU A 30 -5.60 4.82 -20.69
N SER A 31 -4.55 4.00 -20.76
CA SER A 31 -4.26 3.24 -21.98
C SER A 31 -5.41 2.29 -22.36
N ALA A 32 -5.67 2.12 -23.65
CA ALA A 32 -6.70 1.20 -24.14
C ALA A 32 -6.52 -0.23 -23.62
N ALA A 33 -5.26 -0.66 -23.40
CA ALA A 33 -4.95 -1.96 -22.81
C ALA A 33 -5.40 -2.06 -21.34
N ALA A 34 -5.16 -1.01 -20.53
CA ALA A 34 -5.61 -0.97 -19.14
C ALA A 34 -7.13 -0.90 -19.03
N LEU A 35 -7.76 -0.08 -19.87
CA LEU A 35 -9.22 0.15 -19.86
C LEU A 35 -10.03 -0.99 -20.49
N LYS A 36 -9.39 -2.01 -21.09
CA LYS A 36 -10.08 -3.15 -21.72
C LYS A 36 -11.10 -3.86 -20.82
N LYS A 37 -10.89 -3.82 -19.49
CA LYS A 37 -11.77 -4.44 -18.49
C LYS A 37 -12.58 -3.41 -17.67
N GLY A 38 -12.61 -2.14 -18.11
CA GLY A 38 -13.15 -1.01 -17.35
C GLY A 38 -12.08 -0.22 -16.60
N THR A 39 -12.51 0.90 -16.00
CA THR A 39 -11.64 1.78 -15.21
C THR A 39 -11.27 1.13 -13.86
N TYR A 40 -10.23 1.65 -13.21
CA TYR A 40 -9.84 1.15 -11.90
C TYR A 40 -10.96 1.29 -10.86
N LEU A 41 -11.54 2.49 -10.79
CA LEU A 41 -12.53 2.82 -9.77
C LEU A 41 -13.80 1.99 -9.94
N ASP A 42 -14.30 1.82 -11.18
CA ASP A 42 -15.47 0.98 -11.43
C ASP A 42 -15.23 -0.45 -10.96
N ARG A 43 -14.07 -1.02 -11.31
CA ARG A 43 -13.73 -2.39 -10.93
C ARG A 43 -13.55 -2.56 -9.43
N ALA A 44 -12.90 -1.60 -8.78
CA ALA A 44 -12.67 -1.63 -7.35
C ALA A 44 -13.97 -1.47 -6.55
N VAL A 45 -14.82 -0.52 -6.92
CA VAL A 45 -16.14 -0.31 -6.33
C VAL A 45 -17.01 -1.55 -6.52
N ASN A 46 -17.07 -2.10 -7.74
CA ASN A 46 -17.83 -3.32 -8.01
C ASN A 46 -17.36 -4.50 -7.14
N ALA A 47 -16.04 -4.65 -6.94
CA ALA A 47 -15.50 -5.69 -6.06
C ALA A 47 -15.95 -5.47 -4.60
N LEU A 48 -15.81 -4.25 -4.07
CA LEU A 48 -16.18 -3.91 -2.70
C LEU A 48 -17.70 -4.00 -2.45
N GLN A 49 -18.53 -3.72 -3.45
CA GLN A 49 -19.98 -3.92 -3.39
C GLN A 49 -20.34 -5.41 -3.37
N SER A 50 -19.63 -6.22 -4.17
CA SER A 50 -19.95 -7.64 -4.35
C SER A 50 -19.48 -8.53 -3.20
N ASP A 51 -18.40 -8.15 -2.49
CA ASP A 51 -17.90 -8.92 -1.34
C ASP A 51 -17.72 -8.00 -0.12
N PRO A 52 -18.63 -8.04 0.87
CA PRO A 52 -18.53 -7.23 2.08
C PRO A 52 -17.31 -7.60 2.95
N LYS A 53 -16.64 -8.73 2.68
CA LYS A 53 -15.40 -9.13 3.36
C LYS A 53 -14.17 -8.39 2.82
N LEU A 54 -14.22 -7.80 1.62
CA LEU A 54 -13.09 -7.03 1.11
C LEU A 54 -12.93 -5.74 1.90
N ALA A 55 -11.79 -5.53 2.54
CA ALA A 55 -11.50 -4.30 3.27
C ALA A 55 -11.15 -3.16 2.31
N PHE A 56 -10.34 -3.46 1.30
CA PHE A 56 -9.95 -2.54 0.24
C PHE A 56 -9.55 -3.31 -1.02
N ALA A 57 -9.44 -2.56 -2.12
CA ALA A 57 -8.95 -3.06 -3.40
C ALA A 57 -7.71 -2.28 -3.84
N HIS A 58 -6.73 -2.97 -4.42
CA HIS A 58 -5.52 -2.37 -4.97
C HIS A 58 -5.17 -2.95 -6.34
N CYS A 59 -4.20 -2.35 -7.01
CA CYS A 59 -3.74 -2.78 -8.32
C CYS A 59 -2.22 -2.81 -8.39
N ALA A 60 -1.70 -3.49 -9.42
CA ALA A 60 -0.29 -3.32 -9.76
C ALA A 60 0.01 -1.84 -10.01
N THR A 61 1.17 -1.36 -9.58
CA THR A 61 1.62 0.00 -9.83
C THR A 61 2.77 -0.01 -10.83
N LEU A 62 2.69 0.88 -11.82
CA LEU A 62 3.74 1.10 -12.81
C LEU A 62 4.40 2.44 -12.56
N MET A 63 5.72 2.46 -12.54
CA MET A 63 6.50 3.68 -12.41
C MET A 63 6.67 4.36 -13.77
N ILE A 64 6.55 5.68 -13.77
CA ILE A 64 6.75 6.55 -14.92
C ILE A 64 7.69 7.70 -14.54
N GLY A 65 8.25 8.39 -15.53
CA GLY A 65 9.18 9.50 -15.31
C GLY A 65 10.63 9.04 -15.39
N ASP A 66 11.40 9.34 -14.35
CA ASP A 66 12.86 9.12 -14.36
C ASP A 66 13.20 7.63 -14.26
N CYS A 67 12.35 6.86 -13.59
CA CYS A 67 12.46 5.39 -13.53
C CYS A 67 11.19 4.74 -14.06
N GLY A 68 11.36 3.60 -14.76
CA GLY A 68 10.26 2.82 -15.31
C GLY A 68 9.99 1.51 -14.57
N GLY A 69 8.97 0.80 -15.04
CA GLY A 69 8.70 -0.58 -14.64
C GLY A 69 7.83 -0.73 -13.41
N PHE A 70 7.56 -1.98 -13.00
CA PHE A 70 6.66 -2.23 -11.86
C PHE A 70 7.30 -1.85 -10.53
N THR A 71 6.49 -1.39 -9.57
CA THR A 71 6.94 -1.21 -8.18
C THR A 71 7.23 -2.56 -7.52
N SER A 72 7.98 -2.53 -6.42
CA SER A 72 8.32 -3.74 -5.67
C SER A 72 7.10 -4.41 -5.03
N SER A 73 5.93 -3.77 -5.03
CA SER A 73 4.67 -4.17 -4.40
C SER A 73 3.61 -4.65 -5.40
N ALA A 74 3.98 -4.88 -6.67
CA ALA A 74 3.06 -5.31 -7.74
C ALA A 74 2.62 -6.80 -7.65
N TYR A 75 2.11 -7.22 -6.50
CA TYR A 75 1.59 -8.56 -6.22
C TYR A 75 0.37 -8.53 -5.28
N PRO A 76 -0.46 -9.58 -5.24
CA PRO A 76 -1.60 -9.64 -4.33
C PRO A 76 -1.18 -9.55 -2.87
N LEU A 77 -1.86 -8.69 -2.09
CA LEU A 77 -1.65 -8.58 -0.66
C LEU A 77 -2.63 -9.48 0.08
N THR A 78 -2.21 -9.98 1.23
CA THR A 78 -3.07 -10.64 2.22
C THR A 78 -3.02 -9.86 3.52
N GLU A 79 -3.99 -10.09 4.39
CA GLU A 79 -4.02 -9.48 5.72
C GLU A 79 -2.73 -9.79 6.51
N GLU A 80 -2.20 -11.02 6.39
CA GLU A 80 -0.92 -11.45 6.99
C GLU A 80 0.28 -10.66 6.45
N LEU A 81 0.35 -10.43 5.12
CA LEU A 81 1.42 -9.65 4.51
C LEU A 81 1.38 -8.20 4.99
N VAL A 82 0.18 -7.61 5.15
CA VAL A 82 0.04 -6.26 5.70
C VAL A 82 0.48 -6.22 7.17
N ALA A 83 0.12 -7.22 7.98
CA ALA A 83 0.61 -7.34 9.36
C ALA A 83 2.14 -7.46 9.43
N ALA A 84 2.74 -8.16 8.46
CA ALA A 84 4.18 -8.28 8.27
C ALA A 84 4.83 -7.07 7.55
N LYS A 85 4.13 -5.95 7.43
CA LYS A 85 4.65 -4.69 6.86
C LYS A 85 5.05 -4.75 5.38
N HIS A 86 4.38 -5.60 4.61
CA HIS A 86 4.39 -5.44 3.16
C HIS A 86 3.70 -4.14 2.76
N HIS A 87 4.21 -3.51 1.70
CA HIS A 87 3.75 -2.20 1.29
C HIS A 87 2.28 -2.25 0.85
N VAL A 88 1.47 -1.33 1.39
CA VAL A 88 0.11 -1.05 0.93
C VAL A 88 0.19 0.20 0.04
N PRO A 89 -0.23 0.13 -1.24
CA PRO A 89 -0.22 1.29 -2.13
C PRO A 89 -1.05 2.47 -1.59
N ALA A 90 -0.62 3.70 -1.86
CA ALA A 90 -1.40 4.89 -1.49
C ALA A 90 -2.78 4.94 -2.15
N SER A 91 -2.90 4.34 -3.34
CA SER A 91 -4.06 4.36 -4.21
C SER A 91 -5.08 3.26 -3.95
N ILE A 92 -5.08 2.66 -2.75
CA ILE A 92 -6.15 1.71 -2.39
C ILE A 92 -7.53 2.37 -2.50
N VAL A 93 -8.52 1.59 -2.90
CA VAL A 93 -9.94 1.97 -2.88
C VAL A 93 -10.59 1.27 -1.70
N TYR A 94 -11.31 2.01 -0.86
CA TYR A 94 -11.89 1.52 0.39
C TYR A 94 -13.29 2.10 0.62
N ARG A 95 -14.03 1.52 1.57
CA ARG A 95 -15.31 2.10 2.03
C ARG A 95 -15.02 3.33 2.86
N THR A 96 -15.66 4.44 2.49
CA THR A 96 -15.47 5.73 3.17
C THR A 96 -15.92 5.65 4.63
N GLU A 97 -16.98 4.88 4.93
CA GLU A 97 -17.46 4.67 6.31
C GLU A 97 -16.39 4.04 7.21
N ASP A 98 -15.73 2.97 6.77
CA ASP A 98 -14.67 2.28 7.52
C ASP A 98 -13.54 3.27 7.85
N ALA A 99 -13.17 4.12 6.89
CA ALA A 99 -12.11 5.11 7.05
C ALA A 99 -12.49 6.32 7.93
N ILE A 100 -13.75 6.76 7.91
CA ILE A 100 -14.23 7.84 8.77
C ILE A 100 -14.31 7.37 10.22
N GLU A 101 -14.89 6.19 10.45
CA GLU A 101 -15.06 5.64 11.80
C GLU A 101 -13.73 5.33 12.49
N LEU A 102 -12.70 4.91 11.75
CA LEU A 102 -11.36 4.71 12.32
C LEU A 102 -10.65 6.04 12.66
N GLY A 103 -11.16 7.18 12.18
CA GLY A 103 -10.59 8.52 12.38
C GLY A 103 -9.61 8.98 11.31
N GLY A 104 -9.55 8.30 10.16
CA GLY A 104 -8.66 8.62 9.05
C GLY A 104 -7.17 8.29 9.27
N TYR A 105 -6.30 8.93 8.51
CA TYR A 105 -4.85 8.77 8.62
C TYR A 105 -4.34 9.30 9.96
N ASN A 106 -3.51 8.52 10.65
CA ASN A 106 -2.93 8.94 11.92
C ASN A 106 -1.88 10.07 11.71
N PRO A 107 -2.09 11.27 12.27
CA PRO A 107 -1.20 12.41 12.06
C PRO A 107 0.19 12.26 12.70
N SER A 108 0.38 11.34 13.64
CA SER A 108 1.70 11.05 14.21
C SER A 108 2.57 10.19 13.29
N ILE A 109 1.97 9.53 12.30
CA ILE A 109 2.68 8.71 11.32
C ILE A 109 3.22 9.62 10.22
N VAL A 110 4.52 9.89 10.27
CA VAL A 110 5.21 10.75 9.29
C VAL A 110 5.90 9.99 8.17
N LYS A 111 6.02 8.65 8.30
CA LYS A 111 6.56 7.74 7.30
C LYS A 111 5.73 6.46 7.27
N TRP A 112 5.53 5.89 6.09
CA TRP A 112 4.67 4.72 5.85
C TRP A 112 3.21 4.93 6.24
N THR A 113 2.73 6.14 5.99
CA THR A 113 1.32 6.52 6.14
C THR A 113 0.38 5.56 5.41
N ASP A 114 0.76 5.08 4.22
CA ASP A 114 -0.04 4.17 3.41
C ASP A 114 -0.19 2.80 4.07
N TRP A 115 0.94 2.21 4.49
CA TRP A 115 0.94 0.95 5.23
C TRP A 115 0.16 1.07 6.53
N SER A 116 0.44 2.10 7.34
CA SER A 116 -0.26 2.28 8.61
C SER A 116 -1.76 2.40 8.40
N PHE A 117 -2.21 3.17 7.40
CA PHE A 117 -3.64 3.32 7.11
C PHE A 117 -4.28 2.02 6.62
N GLY A 118 -3.62 1.27 5.73
CA GLY A 118 -4.10 -0.05 5.31
C GLY A 118 -4.21 -1.04 6.47
N ALA A 119 -3.22 -1.06 7.37
CA ALA A 119 -3.26 -1.87 8.59
C ALA A 119 -4.39 -1.44 9.53
N SER A 120 -4.61 -0.12 9.69
CA SER A 120 -5.71 0.45 10.49
C SER A 120 -7.08 0.02 9.96
N LEU A 121 -7.30 0.06 8.65
CA LEU A 121 -8.56 -0.40 8.03
C LEU A 121 -8.84 -1.87 8.34
N LEU A 122 -7.84 -2.74 8.18
CA LEU A 122 -7.99 -4.17 8.49
C LEU A 122 -8.28 -4.39 9.97
N SER A 123 -7.54 -3.71 10.84
CA SER A 123 -7.72 -3.81 12.30
C SER A 123 -9.08 -3.31 12.76
N HIS A 124 -9.56 -2.18 12.23
CA HIS A 124 -10.88 -1.62 12.55
C HIS A 124 -11.98 -2.63 12.22
N ARG A 125 -11.91 -3.26 11.05
CA ARG A 125 -12.86 -4.28 10.63
C ARG A 125 -12.83 -5.52 11.52
N ILE A 126 -11.64 -5.99 11.93
CA ILE A 126 -11.51 -7.09 12.92
C ILE A 126 -12.18 -6.71 14.23
N SER A 127 -12.00 -5.47 14.70
CA SER A 127 -12.62 -4.98 15.94
C SER A 127 -14.16 -5.01 15.90
N LYS A 128 -14.73 -4.92 14.70
CA LYS A 128 -16.16 -5.06 14.41
C LYS A 128 -16.61 -6.50 14.19
N GLY A 129 -15.73 -7.49 14.34
CA GLY A 129 -16.01 -8.89 14.04
C GLY A 129 -16.16 -9.20 12.55
N LEU A 130 -15.68 -8.31 11.67
CA LEU A 130 -15.74 -8.51 10.22
C LEU A 130 -14.52 -9.29 9.73
N GLU A 131 -14.73 -10.12 8.72
CA GLU A 131 -13.64 -10.73 7.96
C GLU A 131 -12.97 -9.71 7.03
N ASN A 132 -11.68 -9.91 6.78
CA ASN A 132 -10.93 -9.16 5.78
C ASN A 132 -10.45 -10.06 4.65
N LYS A 133 -10.65 -9.54 3.44
CA LYS A 133 -9.96 -9.92 2.22
C LYS A 133 -9.42 -8.64 1.57
N ILE A 134 -8.48 -8.80 0.64
CA ILE A 134 -7.93 -7.70 -0.15
C ILE A 134 -8.09 -8.05 -1.62
N ALA A 135 -8.75 -7.19 -2.39
CA ALA A 135 -8.85 -7.37 -3.84
C ALA A 135 -7.57 -6.87 -4.51
N TYR A 136 -7.11 -7.63 -5.51
CA TYR A 136 -5.96 -7.28 -6.32
C TYR A 136 -6.29 -7.33 -7.81
N PHE A 137 -5.93 -6.26 -8.53
CA PHE A 137 -5.99 -6.22 -9.98
C PHE A 137 -4.58 -6.22 -10.58
N SER A 138 -4.27 -7.24 -11.37
CA SER A 138 -2.96 -7.39 -12.03
C SER A 138 -2.68 -6.34 -13.11
N THR A 139 -3.70 -5.65 -13.59
CA THR A 139 -3.58 -4.52 -14.53
C THR A 139 -2.97 -3.32 -13.81
N PRO A 140 -1.95 -2.66 -14.39
CA PRO A 140 -1.31 -1.50 -13.79
C PRO A 140 -2.18 -0.25 -13.93
N TYR A 141 -3.19 -0.13 -13.07
CA TYR A 141 -4.14 0.98 -13.13
C TYR A 141 -3.61 2.29 -12.54
N TYR A 142 -2.57 2.21 -11.71
CA TYR A 142 -1.94 3.37 -11.08
C TYR A 142 -0.55 3.60 -11.67
N LEU A 143 -0.27 4.85 -12.03
CA LEU A 143 1.00 5.31 -12.55
C LEU A 143 1.67 6.18 -11.50
N TYR A 144 2.73 5.64 -10.91
CA TYR A 144 3.54 6.32 -9.90
C TYR A 144 4.66 7.12 -10.56
N ARG A 145 4.74 8.42 -10.28
CA ARG A 145 5.83 9.25 -10.75
C ARG A 145 7.10 8.99 -9.93
N ALA A 146 8.04 8.30 -10.56
CA ALA A 146 9.37 8.11 -10.01
C ALA A 146 10.27 9.30 -10.35
N TYR A 147 10.97 9.79 -9.34
CA TYR A 147 11.94 10.88 -9.44
C TYR A 147 13.36 10.37 -9.14
N GLY A 148 14.35 10.75 -9.94
CA GLY A 148 15.76 10.40 -9.72
C GLY A 148 16.41 11.15 -8.55
N ASP A 149 15.73 12.15 -7.98
CA ASP A 149 16.31 13.06 -6.99
C ASP A 149 16.57 12.39 -5.62
N PRO A 150 17.80 12.49 -5.08
CA PRO A 150 18.11 12.02 -3.74
C PRO A 150 17.47 12.84 -2.60
N GLN A 151 16.91 14.03 -2.79
CA GLN A 151 16.30 14.83 -1.71
C GLN A 151 14.84 14.45 -1.39
N ARG A 152 14.52 13.15 -1.34
CA ARG A 152 13.14 12.70 -1.07
C ARG A 152 12.74 12.95 0.39
N VAL A 153 11.49 13.37 0.61
CA VAL A 153 10.87 13.47 1.95
C VAL A 153 10.96 12.14 2.72
N SER A 154 11.01 11.00 2.01
CA SER A 154 11.22 9.67 2.59
C SER A 154 12.57 9.49 3.29
N GLN A 155 13.52 10.42 3.10
CA GLN A 155 14.81 10.46 3.79
C GLN A 155 14.80 11.25 5.10
N ARG A 156 13.66 11.80 5.53
CA ARG A 156 13.55 12.38 6.88
C ARG A 156 13.94 11.33 7.91
N ARG A 157 14.90 11.67 8.78
CA ARG A 157 15.30 10.82 9.90
C ARG A 157 14.14 10.75 10.89
N VAL A 158 13.40 9.65 10.83
CA VAL A 158 12.32 9.33 11.75
C VAL A 158 12.64 7.97 12.37
N SER A 159 12.25 7.78 13.62
CA SER A 159 12.39 6.50 14.29
C SER A 159 11.37 5.52 13.69
N GLU A 160 11.86 4.66 12.80
CA GLU A 160 11.07 3.60 12.18
C GLU A 160 10.33 2.72 13.22
N PRO A 161 10.95 2.30 14.34
CA PRO A 161 10.27 1.57 15.41
C PRO A 161 9.14 2.37 16.08
N GLU A 162 9.27 3.68 16.24
CA GLU A 162 8.20 4.52 16.83
C GLU A 162 6.97 4.59 15.93
N MET A 163 7.17 4.68 14.61
CA MET A 163 6.05 4.66 13.66
C MET A 163 5.32 3.32 13.70
N ILE A 164 6.07 2.21 13.74
CA ILE A 164 5.47 0.87 13.88
C ILE A 164 4.72 0.75 15.20
N ARG A 165 5.32 1.21 16.31
CA ARG A 165 4.70 1.22 17.62
C ARG A 165 3.38 1.97 17.60
N ALA A 166 3.35 3.18 17.04
CA ALA A 166 2.14 3.95 16.92
C ALA A 166 1.05 3.22 16.12
N THR A 167 1.40 2.48 15.06
CA THR A 167 0.43 1.64 14.35
C THR A 167 -0.02 0.44 15.18
N VAL A 168 0.90 -0.31 15.78
CA VAL A 168 0.61 -1.54 16.55
C VAL A 168 -0.26 -1.24 17.77
N GLU A 169 0.08 -0.21 18.55
CA GLU A 169 -0.61 0.12 19.80
C GLU A 169 -2.03 0.67 19.56
N ASN A 170 -2.24 1.44 18.48
CA ASN A 170 -3.55 2.00 18.12
C ASN A 170 -4.46 1.00 17.39
N PHE A 171 -3.88 -0.02 16.73
CA PHE A 171 -4.60 -0.94 15.85
C PHE A 171 -4.25 -2.40 16.16
N ARG A 172 -4.33 -2.75 17.45
CA ARG A 172 -3.96 -4.06 18.01
C ARG A 172 -4.68 -5.25 17.40
N PRO A 173 -6.01 -5.23 17.12
CA PRO A 173 -6.74 -6.41 16.65
C PRO A 173 -6.09 -7.14 15.46
N LEU A 174 -5.51 -6.41 14.50
CA LEU A 174 -4.77 -7.02 13.39
C LEU A 174 -3.52 -7.76 13.87
N PHE A 175 -2.72 -7.14 14.72
CA PHE A 175 -1.46 -7.70 15.19
C PHE A 175 -1.66 -8.80 16.23
N ASP A 176 -2.70 -8.72 17.05
CA ASP A 176 -3.09 -9.77 17.99
C ASP A 176 -3.49 -11.06 17.26
N LYS A 177 -4.16 -10.93 16.10
CA LYS A 177 -4.54 -12.05 15.26
C LYS A 177 -3.33 -12.82 14.69
N TYR A 178 -2.30 -12.12 14.24
CA TYR A 178 -1.13 -12.74 13.57
C TYR A 178 0.06 -12.99 14.48
N TYR A 179 0.14 -12.30 15.59
CA TYR A 179 1.18 -12.46 16.60
C TYR A 179 0.56 -12.72 17.97
N PRO A 180 -0.28 -13.79 18.10
CA PRO A 180 -0.87 -14.13 19.36
C PRO A 180 0.25 -14.48 20.34
N ASN A 181 0.14 -14.03 21.59
CA ASN A 181 1.10 -14.23 22.67
C ASN A 181 2.37 -13.35 22.65
N LEU A 182 2.47 -12.38 21.73
CA LEU A 182 3.51 -11.34 21.84
C LEU A 182 2.97 -10.11 22.56
N ASP A 183 3.78 -9.49 23.41
CA ASP A 183 3.49 -8.14 23.90
C ASP A 183 3.71 -7.10 22.78
N ASP A 184 3.37 -5.84 23.02
CA ASP A 184 3.49 -4.80 21.98
C ASP A 184 4.94 -4.51 21.59
N ASN A 185 5.89 -4.62 22.52
CA ASN A 185 7.32 -4.46 22.21
C ASN A 185 7.81 -5.59 21.32
N GLU A 186 7.44 -6.83 21.63
CA GLU A 186 7.77 -7.99 20.79
C GLU A 186 7.11 -7.89 19.41
N LYS A 187 5.84 -7.46 19.33
CA LYS A 187 5.16 -7.20 18.05
C LYS A 187 5.90 -6.16 17.23
N VAL A 188 6.26 -5.02 17.83
CA VAL A 188 7.00 -3.95 17.15
C VAL A 188 8.33 -4.46 16.62
N ARG A 189 9.11 -5.22 17.41
CA ARG A 189 10.36 -5.83 16.96
C ARG A 189 10.12 -6.80 15.80
N ARG A 190 9.09 -7.64 15.89
CA ARG A 190 8.72 -8.61 14.85
C ARG A 190 8.36 -7.93 13.54
N VAL A 191 7.48 -6.93 13.59
CA VAL A 191 7.03 -6.14 12.42
C VAL A 191 8.20 -5.34 11.82
N PHE A 192 9.09 -4.79 12.65
CA PHE A 192 10.29 -4.11 12.18
C PHE A 192 11.23 -5.06 11.42
N ALA A 193 11.45 -6.26 11.96
CA ALA A 193 12.29 -7.28 11.34
C ALA A 193 11.66 -7.94 10.11
N ALA A 194 10.33 -7.88 9.96
CA ALA A 194 9.58 -8.47 8.85
C ALA A 194 9.54 -7.59 7.59
N LYS A 195 10.21 -6.42 7.58
CA LYS A 195 10.25 -5.55 6.41
C LYS A 195 10.73 -6.35 5.19
N PRO A 196 9.93 -6.42 4.10
CA PRO A 196 10.25 -7.31 3.00
C PRO A 196 11.51 -6.84 2.28
N THR A 197 12.35 -7.82 1.96
CA THR A 197 13.47 -7.70 1.05
C THR A 197 12.98 -7.71 -0.40
N LEU A 198 13.84 -7.24 -1.31
CA LEU A 198 13.55 -7.32 -2.74
C LEU A 198 13.31 -8.77 -3.21
N LEU A 199 14.06 -9.73 -2.65
CA LEU A 199 13.93 -11.14 -2.98
C LEU A 199 12.56 -11.68 -2.58
N GLU A 200 12.07 -11.34 -1.38
CA GLU A 200 10.73 -11.72 -0.93
C GLU A 200 9.66 -11.10 -1.82
N CYS A 201 9.77 -9.81 -2.15
CA CYS A 201 8.86 -9.15 -3.09
C CYS A 201 8.81 -9.89 -4.44
N VAL A 202 9.96 -10.25 -5.00
CA VAL A 202 10.05 -11.01 -6.26
C VAL A 202 9.44 -12.40 -6.11
N ALA A 203 9.65 -13.09 -4.99
CA ALA A 203 9.04 -14.39 -4.72
C ALA A 203 7.51 -14.30 -4.66
N HIS A 204 6.95 -13.27 -4.01
CA HIS A 204 5.51 -13.01 -3.98
C HIS A 204 4.95 -12.67 -5.38
N MET A 205 5.66 -11.86 -6.16
CA MET A 205 5.30 -11.64 -7.56
C MET A 205 5.29 -12.96 -8.32
N ALA A 206 6.35 -13.76 -8.25
CA ALA A 206 6.51 -15.00 -9.00
C ALA A 206 5.43 -16.04 -8.65
N LYS A 207 5.02 -16.09 -7.37
CA LYS A 207 3.92 -16.95 -6.91
C LYS A 207 2.58 -16.62 -7.58
N SER A 208 2.34 -15.36 -7.93
CA SER A 208 1.09 -14.90 -8.53
C SER A 208 1.15 -14.70 -10.05
N ASP A 209 2.31 -14.29 -10.57
CA ASP A 209 2.54 -13.90 -11.94
C ASP A 209 4.05 -13.99 -12.26
N LEU A 210 4.50 -15.16 -12.71
CA LEU A 210 5.91 -15.40 -13.04
C LEU A 210 6.41 -14.49 -14.16
N ALA A 211 5.53 -14.11 -15.10
CA ALA A 211 5.90 -13.21 -16.20
C ALA A 211 6.21 -11.81 -15.66
N ARG A 212 5.37 -11.28 -14.75
CA ARG A 212 5.63 -10.01 -14.07
C ARG A 212 6.92 -10.04 -13.26
N ALA A 213 7.17 -11.11 -12.50
CA ALA A 213 8.40 -11.23 -11.73
C ALA A 213 9.66 -11.17 -12.62
N ARG A 214 9.64 -11.88 -13.76
CA ARG A 214 10.73 -11.84 -14.75
C ARG A 214 10.87 -10.45 -15.37
N GLN A 215 9.76 -9.78 -15.68
CA GLN A 215 9.79 -8.41 -16.20
C GLN A 215 10.40 -7.44 -15.19
N PHE A 216 9.96 -7.49 -13.93
CA PHE A 216 10.48 -6.66 -12.85
C PHE A 216 12.00 -6.84 -12.66
N ILE A 217 12.52 -8.08 -12.68
CA ILE A 217 13.96 -8.34 -12.58
C ILE A 217 14.72 -7.68 -13.74
N ARG A 218 14.25 -7.87 -14.98
CA ARG A 218 14.89 -7.26 -16.16
C ARG A 218 14.91 -5.74 -16.09
N GLU A 219 13.81 -5.13 -15.66
CA GLU A 219 13.72 -3.67 -15.48
C GLU A 219 14.79 -3.18 -14.48
N ARG A 220 14.98 -3.88 -13.35
CA ARG A 220 15.99 -3.51 -12.35
C ARG A 220 17.44 -3.75 -12.80
N GLU A 221 17.67 -4.76 -13.63
CA GLU A 221 18.99 -4.99 -14.23
C GLU A 221 19.37 -3.88 -15.22
N LEU A 222 18.40 -3.43 -16.02
CA LEU A 222 18.59 -2.32 -16.96
C LEU A 222 18.91 -1.01 -16.24
N ASP A 223 18.17 -0.67 -15.18
CA ASP A 223 18.43 0.52 -14.35
C ASP A 223 19.85 0.52 -13.77
N ARG A 224 20.36 -0.66 -13.38
CA ARG A 224 21.73 -0.83 -12.87
C ARG A 224 22.79 -0.59 -13.94
N GLN A 225 22.53 -1.00 -15.18
CA GLN A 225 23.47 -0.88 -16.30
C GLN A 225 23.55 0.56 -16.83
N THR A 226 22.45 1.32 -16.78
CA THR A 226 22.39 2.71 -17.24
C THR A 226 22.98 3.72 -16.25
N GLY A 227 23.39 3.28 -15.05
CA GLY A 227 24.00 4.15 -14.04
C GLY A 227 23.02 4.98 -13.23
N ASP A 228 21.70 4.75 -13.41
CA ASP A 228 20.65 5.42 -12.65
C ASP A 228 20.55 4.80 -11.24
N ARG A 229 21.39 5.28 -10.32
CA ARG A 229 21.47 4.79 -8.93
C ARG A 229 20.36 5.33 -8.02
N SER A 230 19.26 5.81 -8.57
CA SER A 230 18.11 6.31 -7.80
C SER A 230 17.24 5.20 -7.18
N ILE A 231 17.64 3.92 -7.31
CA ILE A 231 16.97 2.74 -6.72
C ILE A 231 17.17 2.69 -5.19
N ALA A 232 16.75 3.74 -4.48
CA ALA A 232 16.04 3.50 -3.25
C ALA A 232 14.81 2.67 -3.63
N LEU A 233 14.65 1.52 -2.98
CA LEU A 233 13.43 0.70 -3.02
C LEU A 233 12.23 1.63 -2.78
N ALA A 234 11.69 2.18 -3.87
CA ALA A 234 10.46 2.92 -3.84
C ALA A 234 9.42 1.89 -3.39
N PRO A 235 8.71 2.16 -2.28
CA PRO A 235 7.64 1.29 -1.81
C PRO A 235 6.68 0.90 -2.95
#